data_AF-G6AGP9-F1
#
_entry.id   AF-G6AGP9-F1
#
_cell.length_a   1.000
_cell.length_b   1.000
_cell.length_c   1.000
_cell.angle_alpha   90.00
_cell.angle_beta   90.00
_cell.angle_gamma   90.00
#
_symmetry.space_group_name_H-M   'P 1'
#
loop_
_entity.id
_entity.type
_entity.pdbx_description
1 polymer ?
#
loop_
_entity_poly.entity_id
_entity_poly.type
_entity_poly.pdbx_seq_one_letter_code
_entity_poly.pdbx_strand_id
1 'polypeptide(L)'
;MKRYLLFLVVTLLAIGCFTACSSDDNEGEESVTHLLPKGKIDLNKLPAVTSDEFFSKVTDHGWRHLGTYEILSDGSLSSTDYYKGAIGYGPSDFYFSKDKITKFFYNDALGKLNKSTVDYHYDSSNNAIDIGENPNPFDRVYSCTDTKLLLVLYLGKVNVNNGQLRDHYGIACYTKMSDKELAEKQKNYEDIP
;
A
#
# COMPACT_ATOMS: atom_id res chain seq x y z
N MET A 1 34.93 52.98 36.86
CA MET A 1 35.14 54.20 36.06
C MET A 1 34.38 54.07 34.74
N LYS A 2 33.92 55.19 34.22
CA LYS A 2 32.85 55.39 33.22
C LYS A 2 33.39 55.45 31.78
N ARG A 3 32.63 54.85 30.83
CA ARG A 3 32.29 55.32 29.44
C ARG A 3 33.47 55.35 28.43
N TYR A 4 33.39 55.09 27.11
CA TYR A 4 32.41 55.30 26.02
C TYR A 4 32.74 54.29 24.88
N LEU A 5 31.79 53.71 24.12
CA LEU A 5 31.31 54.18 22.80
C LEU A 5 32.48 54.54 21.84
N LEU A 6 32.68 53.94 20.64
CA LEU A 6 31.79 54.05 19.48
C LEU A 6 32.50 53.54 18.17
N PHE A 7 31.72 52.93 17.25
CA PHE A 7 31.91 52.69 15.80
C PHE A 7 33.04 51.81 15.23
N LEU A 8 32.65 50.69 14.58
CA LEU A 8 32.75 50.58 13.11
C LEU A 8 31.72 49.57 12.56
N VAL A 9 30.81 50.05 11.73
CA VAL A 9 29.89 49.26 10.91
C VAL A 9 30.58 49.00 9.57
N VAL A 10 30.72 47.73 9.15
CA VAL A 10 30.84 47.35 7.74
C VAL A 10 29.98 46.11 7.51
N THR A 11 28.95 46.30 6.70
CA THR A 11 27.99 45.30 6.22
C THR A 11 28.42 44.65 4.90
N LEU A 12 27.89 43.45 4.64
CA LEU A 12 27.72 42.73 3.35
C LEU A 12 28.94 42.01 2.72
N LEU A 13 28.85 40.67 2.65
CA LEU A 13 28.51 40.00 1.38
C LEU A 13 27.98 38.58 1.63
N ALA A 14 26.78 38.32 1.13
CA ALA A 14 26.17 37.01 1.07
C ALA A 14 26.74 36.22 -0.13
N ILE A 15 27.30 35.05 0.13
CA ILE A 15 27.31 33.92 -0.82
C ILE A 15 27.06 32.66 0.01
N GLY A 16 25.80 32.47 0.42
CA GLY A 16 25.31 31.14 0.75
C GLY A 16 25.05 30.44 -0.57
N CYS A 17 25.98 29.58 -1.00
CA CYS A 17 25.73 28.69 -2.13
C CYS A 17 24.55 27.78 -1.77
N PHE A 18 23.38 28.10 -2.31
CA PHE A 18 22.35 27.09 -2.57
C PHE A 18 22.95 26.10 -3.56
N THR A 19 23.50 25.00 -3.05
CA THR A 19 23.66 23.80 -3.87
C THR A 19 22.30 23.14 -3.89
N ALA A 20 21.57 23.48 -4.95
CA ALA A 20 20.38 22.76 -5.36
C ALA A 20 20.78 21.40 -5.95
N CYS A 21 19.95 20.39 -5.66
CA CYS A 21 19.79 19.13 -6.39
C CYS A 21 20.93 18.10 -6.30
N SER A 22 20.85 17.23 -5.29
CA SER A 22 20.29 15.90 -5.52
C SER A 22 19.66 15.42 -4.22
N SER A 23 18.34 15.59 -4.07
CA SER A 23 17.58 14.75 -3.16
C SER A 23 17.54 13.37 -3.79
N ASP A 24 18.62 12.64 -3.58
CA ASP A 24 18.64 11.20 -3.76
C ASP A 24 17.82 10.68 -2.58
N ASP A 25 16.50 10.75 -2.74
CA ASP A 25 15.53 10.22 -1.80
C ASP A 25 15.60 8.70 -1.93
N ASN A 26 16.69 8.15 -1.42
CA ASN A 26 16.77 6.74 -1.07
C ASN A 26 15.91 6.58 0.18
N GLU A 27 14.59 6.61 -0.01
CA GLU A 27 13.64 6.09 0.96
C GLU A 27 14.08 4.66 1.25
N GLY A 28 14.82 4.48 2.34
CA GLY A 28 15.31 3.15 2.71
C GLY A 28 14.11 2.22 2.79
N GLU A 29 14.14 1.11 2.03
CA GLU A 29 13.09 0.09 2.05
C GLU A 29 12.75 -0.23 3.51
N GLU A 30 11.59 0.24 3.96
CA GLU A 30 11.13 -0.06 5.31
C GLU A 30 10.98 -1.57 5.41
N SER A 31 11.67 -2.19 6.37
CA SER A 31 11.59 -3.64 6.54
C SER A 31 10.18 -4.02 7.01
N VAL A 32 9.36 -4.47 6.09
CA VAL A 32 7.97 -4.91 6.34
C VAL A 32 7.88 -6.24 7.08
N THR A 33 9.02 -6.88 7.38
CA THR A 33 9.06 -8.19 8.08
C THR A 33 8.31 -8.18 9.40
N HIS A 34 8.32 -7.05 10.12
CA HIS A 34 7.60 -6.88 11.38
C HIS A 34 6.08 -6.84 11.21
N LEU A 35 5.59 -6.54 10.00
CA LEU A 35 4.18 -6.52 9.62
C LEU A 35 3.70 -7.91 9.20
N LEU A 36 4.57 -8.82 8.78
CA LEU A 36 4.14 -10.10 8.25
C LEU A 36 3.51 -11.00 9.35
N PRO A 37 2.48 -11.79 8.98
CA PRO A 37 1.99 -12.85 9.85
C PRO A 37 3.13 -13.77 10.30
N LYS A 38 3.12 -14.12 11.59
CA LYS A 38 4.06 -15.10 12.13
C LYS A 38 3.49 -16.50 11.93
N GLY A 39 4.29 -17.41 11.36
CA GLY A 39 3.91 -18.81 11.16
C GLY A 39 3.29 -19.08 9.79
N LYS A 40 2.61 -20.21 9.69
CA LYS A 40 1.98 -20.70 8.44
C LYS A 40 0.56 -20.16 8.33
N ILE A 41 0.18 -19.76 7.12
CA ILE A 41 -1.15 -19.28 6.78
C ILE A 41 -1.98 -20.44 6.24
N ASP A 42 -3.14 -20.68 6.87
CA ASP A 42 -4.18 -21.58 6.35
C ASP A 42 -5.30 -20.72 5.78
N LEU A 43 -5.44 -20.74 4.45
CA LEU A 43 -6.46 -19.98 3.72
C LEU A 43 -7.90 -20.37 4.09
N ASN A 44 -8.11 -21.52 4.72
CA ASN A 44 -9.44 -21.96 5.19
C ASN A 44 -9.71 -21.57 6.64
N LYS A 45 -8.73 -21.00 7.34
CA LYS A 45 -8.80 -20.66 8.77
C LYS A 45 -8.15 -19.30 9.02
N LEU A 46 -8.58 -18.30 8.27
CA LEU A 46 -8.15 -16.92 8.52
C LEU A 46 -8.71 -16.44 9.87
N PRO A 47 -8.00 -15.55 10.58
CA PRO A 47 -8.56 -14.87 11.75
C PRO A 47 -9.85 -14.15 11.36
N ALA A 48 -10.92 -14.33 12.15
CA ALA A 48 -12.18 -13.63 11.89
C ALA A 48 -12.00 -12.13 12.06
N VAL A 49 -12.51 -11.34 11.12
CA VAL A 49 -12.57 -9.88 11.21
C VAL A 49 -14.03 -9.47 11.11
N THR A 50 -14.52 -8.78 12.12
CA THR A 50 -15.94 -8.36 12.13
C THR A 50 -16.15 -7.16 11.22
N SER A 51 -17.40 -6.95 10.76
CA SER A 51 -17.73 -5.75 9.99
C SER A 51 -17.43 -4.46 10.77
N ASP A 52 -17.74 -4.41 12.07
CA ASP A 52 -17.45 -3.24 12.91
C ASP A 52 -15.94 -2.96 13.02
N GLU A 53 -15.13 -4.01 13.19
CA GLU A 53 -13.68 -3.90 13.23
C GLU A 53 -13.13 -3.40 11.88
N PHE A 54 -13.57 -4.00 10.77
CA PHE A 54 -13.17 -3.57 9.44
C PHE A 54 -13.53 -2.10 9.19
N PHE A 55 -14.80 -1.73 9.37
CA PHE A 55 -15.26 -0.38 9.05
C PHE A 55 -14.59 0.66 9.97
N SER A 56 -14.46 0.39 11.26
CA SER A 56 -13.83 1.34 12.20
C SER A 56 -12.33 1.54 11.99
N LYS A 57 -11.63 0.56 11.39
CA LYS A 57 -10.17 0.60 11.19
C LYS A 57 -9.76 0.97 9.77
N VAL A 58 -10.56 0.60 8.77
CA VAL A 58 -10.18 0.67 7.35
C VAL A 58 -10.79 1.85 6.64
N THR A 59 -12.02 2.23 6.97
CA THR A 59 -12.72 3.32 6.24
C THR A 59 -12.25 4.71 6.62
N ASP A 60 -12.47 5.63 5.69
CA ASP A 60 -12.00 7.02 5.71
C ASP A 60 -10.47 7.15 5.75
N HIS A 61 -9.75 6.12 5.31
CA HIS A 61 -8.29 6.06 5.33
C HIS A 61 -7.70 5.60 3.99
N GLY A 62 -6.55 6.19 3.67
CA GLY A 62 -5.67 5.74 2.59
C GLY A 62 -4.73 4.65 3.08
N TRP A 63 -4.41 3.70 2.21
CA TRP A 63 -3.60 2.51 2.47
C TRP A 63 -2.52 2.40 1.41
N ARG A 64 -1.28 2.69 1.78
CA ARG A 64 -0.11 2.57 0.91
C ARG A 64 0.46 1.17 1.00
N HIS A 65 0.66 0.55 -0.16
CA HIS A 65 1.29 -0.76 -0.29
C HIS A 65 2.76 -0.68 0.12
N LEU A 66 3.23 -1.71 0.83
CA LEU A 66 4.62 -1.85 1.25
C LEU A 66 5.32 -3.09 0.68
N GLY A 67 4.56 -4.09 0.25
CA GLY A 67 5.10 -5.34 -0.26
C GLY A 67 4.05 -6.45 -0.32
N THR A 68 4.23 -7.41 -1.23
CA THR A 68 3.38 -8.60 -1.33
C THR A 68 4.23 -9.85 -1.22
N TYR A 69 3.87 -10.76 -0.31
CA TYR A 69 4.66 -11.98 -0.08
C TYR A 69 3.84 -13.20 -0.43
N GLU A 70 4.36 -14.03 -1.32
CA GLU A 70 3.69 -15.24 -1.78
C GLU A 70 3.43 -16.20 -0.62
N ILE A 71 2.23 -16.78 -0.58
CA ILE A 71 1.90 -17.90 0.31
C ILE A 71 2.31 -19.19 -0.41
N LEU A 72 3.38 -19.82 0.08
CA LEU A 72 3.92 -21.07 -0.45
C LEU A 72 2.99 -22.25 -0.15
N SER A 73 3.23 -23.37 -0.84
CA SER A 73 2.39 -24.57 -0.73
C SER A 73 2.25 -25.13 0.68
N ASP A 74 3.25 -24.87 1.54
CA ASP A 74 3.26 -25.29 2.94
C ASP A 74 2.69 -24.24 3.90
N GLY A 75 2.16 -23.14 3.37
CA GLY A 75 1.60 -22.01 4.11
C GLY A 75 2.61 -20.97 4.59
N SER A 76 3.92 -21.17 4.40
CA SER A 76 4.92 -20.15 4.72
C SER A 76 4.92 -19.00 3.71
N LEU A 77 5.46 -17.84 4.10
CA LEU A 77 5.61 -16.69 3.20
C LEU A 77 6.96 -16.71 2.49
N SER A 78 6.98 -16.27 1.23
CA SER A 78 8.23 -15.98 0.52
C SER A 78 9.06 -14.94 1.30
N SER A 79 10.38 -15.00 1.15
CA SER A 79 11.29 -14.01 1.76
C SER A 79 11.45 -12.73 0.93
N THR A 80 10.92 -12.73 -0.30
CA THR A 80 11.07 -11.66 -1.28
C THR A 80 9.70 -11.17 -1.71
N ASP A 81 9.57 -9.85 -1.90
CA ASP A 81 8.38 -9.23 -2.48
C ASP A 81 8.12 -9.81 -3.87
N TYR A 82 6.87 -10.22 -4.09
CA TYR A 82 6.34 -10.79 -5.32
C TYR A 82 6.54 -9.87 -6.52
N TYR A 83 6.46 -8.56 -6.32
CA TYR A 83 6.63 -7.57 -7.38
C TYR A 83 8.10 -7.17 -7.60
N LYS A 84 9.05 -7.72 -6.83
CA LYS A 84 10.46 -7.35 -6.95
C LYS A 84 11.00 -7.71 -8.34
N GLY A 85 11.36 -6.69 -9.11
CA GLY A 85 11.87 -6.86 -10.48
C GLY A 85 10.79 -7.16 -11.52
N ALA A 86 9.50 -7.09 -11.17
CA ALA A 86 8.41 -7.14 -12.13
C ALA A 86 8.42 -5.88 -13.02
N ILE A 87 8.10 -6.06 -14.30
CA ILE A 87 8.00 -4.98 -15.29
C ILE A 87 6.59 -5.00 -15.88
N GLY A 88 5.92 -3.85 -15.91
CA GLY A 88 4.59 -3.71 -16.54
C GLY A 88 3.42 -4.22 -15.70
N TYR A 89 3.65 -4.58 -14.43
CA TYR A 89 2.63 -4.94 -13.46
C TYR A 89 3.14 -4.65 -12.05
N GLY A 90 2.28 -4.11 -11.20
CA GLY A 90 2.65 -3.69 -9.86
C GLY A 90 1.44 -3.61 -8.93
N PRO A 91 1.70 -3.42 -7.64
CA PRO A 91 0.67 -3.29 -6.64
C PRO A 91 -0.14 -2.00 -6.84
N SER A 92 -1.20 -1.85 -6.07
CA SER A 92 -1.99 -0.61 -6.03
C SER A 92 -2.21 -0.18 -4.60
N ASP A 93 -2.30 1.13 -4.44
CA ASP A 93 -2.71 1.76 -3.20
C ASP A 93 -4.22 1.94 -3.20
N PHE A 94 -4.79 2.09 -2.01
CA PHE A 94 -6.23 2.17 -1.85
C PHE A 94 -6.66 3.33 -0.95
N TYR A 95 -7.87 3.82 -1.17
CA TYR A 95 -8.63 4.59 -0.20
C TYR A 95 -10.00 3.92 -0.04
N PHE A 96 -10.37 3.65 1.20
CA PHE A 96 -11.67 3.08 1.53
C PHE A 96 -12.55 4.19 2.09
N SER A 97 -13.68 4.44 1.45
CA SER A 97 -14.80 5.13 2.05
C SER A 97 -15.78 4.11 2.64
N LYS A 98 -16.93 4.55 3.14
CA LYS A 98 -17.95 3.66 3.70
C LYS A 98 -18.45 2.60 2.72
N ASP A 99 -18.62 2.96 1.45
CA ASP A 99 -19.28 2.14 0.43
C ASP A 99 -18.49 2.04 -0.89
N LYS A 100 -17.41 2.81 -1.05
CA LYS A 100 -16.54 2.77 -2.22
C LYS A 100 -15.08 2.54 -1.89
N ILE A 101 -14.38 1.85 -2.79
CA ILE A 101 -12.92 1.75 -2.80
C ILE A 101 -12.40 2.53 -4.00
N THR A 102 -11.44 3.42 -3.75
CA THR A 102 -10.64 4.06 -4.79
C THR A 102 -9.28 3.36 -4.85
N LYS A 103 -8.97 2.78 -6.01
CA LYS A 103 -7.67 2.20 -6.34
C LYS A 103 -6.81 3.27 -7.00
N PHE A 104 -5.56 3.43 -6.56
CA PHE A 104 -4.56 4.30 -7.15
C PHE A 104 -3.44 3.44 -7.74
N PHE A 105 -3.13 3.63 -9.02
CA PHE A 105 -2.12 2.83 -9.71
C PHE A 105 -1.50 3.59 -10.88
N TYR A 106 -0.32 3.15 -11.33
CA TYR A 106 0.25 3.59 -12.59
C TYR A 106 -0.32 2.73 -13.72
N ASN A 107 -0.89 3.37 -14.73
CA ASN A 107 -1.41 2.69 -15.91
C ASN A 107 -0.38 2.75 -17.03
N ASP A 108 0.35 1.64 -17.23
CA ASP A 108 1.38 1.54 -18.27
C ASP A 108 0.84 1.80 -19.68
N ALA A 109 -0.41 1.43 -19.96
CA ALA A 109 -1.03 1.64 -21.27
C ALA A 109 -1.29 3.12 -21.57
N LEU A 110 -1.53 3.93 -20.54
CA LEU A 110 -1.75 5.37 -20.65
C LEU A 110 -0.51 6.21 -20.30
N GLY A 111 0.51 5.59 -19.70
CA GLY A 111 1.73 6.26 -19.24
C GLY A 111 1.49 7.25 -18.09
N LYS A 112 0.45 7.05 -17.28
CA LYS A 112 -0.03 8.04 -16.30
C LYS A 112 -0.46 7.41 -14.97
N LEU A 113 -0.52 8.24 -13.94
CA LEU A 113 -1.13 7.89 -12.65
C LEU A 113 -2.66 7.97 -12.77
N ASN A 114 -3.33 6.84 -12.54
CA ASN A 114 -4.77 6.72 -12.65
C ASN A 114 -5.43 6.19 -11.38
N LYS A 115 -6.68 6.60 -11.19
CA LYS A 115 -7.55 6.07 -10.16
C LYS A 115 -8.83 5.50 -10.73
N SER A 116 -9.36 4.49 -10.06
CA SER A 116 -10.70 3.95 -10.32
C SER A 116 -11.44 3.77 -9.01
N THR A 117 -12.69 4.18 -8.99
CA THR A 117 -13.55 4.05 -7.82
C THR A 117 -14.71 3.11 -8.14
N VAL A 118 -14.88 2.10 -7.29
CA VAL A 118 -15.95 1.10 -7.40
C VAL A 118 -16.68 0.98 -6.08
N ASP A 119 -17.95 0.57 -6.14
CA ASP A 119 -18.69 0.20 -4.94
C ASP A 119 -18.11 -1.10 -4.38
N TYR A 120 -18.20 -1.28 -3.07
CA TYR A 120 -17.80 -2.53 -2.42
C TYR A 120 -18.70 -2.91 -1.26
N HIS A 121 -18.64 -4.19 -0.90
CA HIS A 121 -19.22 -4.73 0.31
C HIS A 121 -18.18 -5.57 1.06
N TYR A 122 -18.19 -5.48 2.39
CA TYR A 122 -17.36 -6.34 3.23
C TYR A 122 -18.20 -7.49 3.82
N ASP A 123 -17.89 -8.72 3.39
CA ASP A 123 -18.49 -9.95 3.89
C ASP A 123 -17.62 -10.53 5.02
N SER A 124 -18.07 -10.35 6.27
CA SER A 124 -17.37 -10.85 7.45
C SER A 124 -17.47 -12.38 7.63
N SER A 125 -18.27 -13.10 6.84
CA SER A 125 -18.36 -14.56 6.92
C SER A 125 -17.13 -15.27 6.35
N ASN A 126 -16.42 -14.61 5.44
CA ASN A 126 -15.23 -15.12 4.75
C ASN A 126 -14.11 -14.06 4.66
N ASN A 127 -14.28 -12.93 5.34
CA ASN A 127 -13.42 -11.74 5.30
C ASN A 127 -13.27 -11.10 3.91
N ALA A 128 -14.18 -11.32 2.96
CA ALA A 128 -14.03 -10.85 1.59
C ALA A 128 -14.39 -9.37 1.43
N ILE A 129 -13.61 -8.68 0.59
CA ILE A 129 -13.93 -7.39 0.01
C ILE A 129 -14.51 -7.64 -1.38
N ASP A 130 -15.84 -7.60 -1.50
CA ASP A 130 -16.56 -7.82 -2.75
C ASP A 130 -16.74 -6.49 -3.50
N ILE A 131 -16.36 -6.46 -4.79
CA ILE A 131 -16.47 -5.29 -5.67
C ILE A 131 -17.48 -5.49 -6.82
N GLY A 132 -18.33 -6.51 -6.75
CA GLY A 132 -19.49 -6.72 -7.63
C GLY A 132 -19.22 -7.13 -9.09
N GLU A 133 -18.08 -6.76 -9.67
CA GLU A 133 -17.82 -6.91 -11.12
C GLU A 133 -16.78 -7.97 -11.51
N ASN A 134 -16.25 -8.78 -10.59
CA ASN A 134 -15.26 -9.80 -10.94
C ASN A 134 -15.38 -11.10 -10.12
N PRO A 135 -15.50 -12.27 -10.75
CA PRO A 135 -15.50 -13.58 -10.06
C PRO A 135 -14.10 -14.09 -9.64
N ASN A 136 -13.02 -13.31 -9.86
CA ASN A 136 -11.72 -13.64 -9.25
C ASN A 136 -11.80 -13.47 -7.72
N PRO A 137 -11.20 -14.39 -6.93
CA PRO A 137 -11.48 -14.48 -5.51
C PRO A 137 -11.12 -13.16 -4.83
N PHE A 138 -12.17 -12.53 -4.32
CA PHE A 138 -12.20 -11.33 -3.51
C PHE A 138 -11.03 -11.32 -2.52
N ASP A 139 -10.31 -10.19 -2.48
CA ASP A 139 -9.24 -10.01 -1.51
C ASP A 139 -9.82 -10.17 -0.11
N ARG A 140 -9.19 -11.02 0.70
CA ARG A 140 -9.68 -11.32 2.05
C ARG A 140 -8.85 -10.58 3.08
N VAL A 141 -9.52 -9.94 4.02
CA VAL A 141 -8.83 -9.28 5.14
C VAL A 141 -8.21 -10.36 6.03
N TYR A 142 -6.88 -10.34 6.15
CA TYR A 142 -6.16 -11.19 7.09
C TYR A 142 -6.14 -10.56 8.49
N SER A 143 -5.90 -9.25 8.55
CA SER A 143 -5.94 -8.45 9.78
C SER A 143 -5.97 -6.95 9.46
N CYS A 144 -6.62 -6.15 10.30
CA CYS A 144 -6.59 -4.70 10.22
C CYS A 144 -6.36 -4.07 11.61
N THR A 145 -5.61 -2.97 11.65
CA THR A 145 -5.40 -2.12 12.84
C THR A 145 -5.46 -0.65 12.41
N ASP A 146 -5.29 0.29 13.35
CA ASP A 146 -5.29 1.73 13.04
C ASP A 146 -4.15 2.18 12.11
N THR A 147 -3.12 1.35 11.93
CA THR A 147 -1.92 1.69 11.14
C THR A 147 -1.59 0.65 10.08
N LYS A 148 -2.25 -0.50 10.06
CA LYS A 148 -1.87 -1.65 9.25
C LYS A 148 -3.09 -2.35 8.66
N LEU A 149 -2.99 -2.71 7.39
CA LEU A 149 -3.96 -3.57 6.72
C LEU A 149 -3.21 -4.70 6.00
N LEU A 150 -3.61 -5.95 6.27
CA LEU A 150 -3.11 -7.12 5.58
C LEU A 150 -4.23 -7.77 4.79
N LEU A 151 -3.98 -7.98 3.50
CA LEU A 151 -4.92 -8.63 2.59
C LEU A 151 -4.31 -9.92 2.06
N VAL A 152 -5.09 -10.99 2.04
CA VAL A 152 -4.85 -12.16 1.19
C VAL A 152 -5.25 -11.76 -0.22
N LEU A 153 -4.26 -11.55 -1.08
CA LEU A 153 -4.41 -11.13 -2.47
C LEU A 153 -4.36 -12.35 -3.39
N TYR A 154 -5.29 -12.42 -4.35
CA TYR A 154 -5.17 -13.38 -5.45
C TYR A 154 -4.10 -12.96 -6.45
N LEU A 155 -3.09 -13.81 -6.64
CA LEU A 155 -1.96 -13.55 -7.55
C LEU A 155 -2.12 -14.25 -8.91
N GLY A 156 -3.18 -15.04 -9.08
CA GLY A 156 -3.48 -15.75 -10.31
C GLY A 156 -3.42 -17.26 -10.15
N LYS A 157 -3.04 -17.96 -11.23
CA LYS A 157 -2.90 -19.42 -11.26
C LYS A 157 -1.48 -19.81 -11.62
N VAL A 158 -0.95 -20.79 -10.91
CA VAL A 158 0.36 -21.40 -11.21
C VAL A 158 0.17 -22.84 -11.69
N ASN A 159 1.00 -23.27 -12.63
CA ASN A 159 1.01 -24.65 -13.13
C ASN A 159 1.76 -25.54 -12.12
N VAL A 160 1.08 -26.55 -11.57
CA VAL A 160 1.60 -27.45 -10.52
C VAL A 160 1.84 -28.87 -11.03
N ASN A 161 2.22 -29.00 -12.31
CA ASN A 161 2.51 -30.21 -13.08
C ASN A 161 1.39 -30.61 -14.06
N ASN A 162 1.78 -31.07 -15.25
CA ASN A 162 0.89 -31.60 -16.30
C ASN A 162 -0.27 -30.69 -16.70
N GLY A 163 -0.10 -29.37 -16.61
CA GLY A 163 -1.13 -28.40 -16.99
C GLY A 163 -2.21 -28.20 -15.93
N GLN A 164 -2.11 -28.84 -14.76
CA GLN A 164 -3.01 -28.56 -13.65
C GLN A 164 -2.70 -27.18 -13.09
N LEU A 165 -3.73 -26.32 -13.04
CA LEU A 165 -3.64 -25.00 -12.48
C LEU A 165 -4.07 -25.01 -11.01
N ARG A 166 -3.30 -24.33 -10.16
CA ARG A 166 -3.63 -24.07 -8.75
C ARG A 166 -3.73 -22.58 -8.54
N ASP A 167 -4.71 -22.16 -7.74
CA ASP A 167 -4.78 -20.78 -7.28
C ASP A 167 -3.55 -20.40 -6.44
N HIS A 168 -3.10 -19.19 -6.68
CA HIS A 168 -1.91 -18.60 -6.12
C HIS A 168 -2.28 -17.33 -5.37
N TYR A 169 -1.76 -17.19 -4.15
CA TYR A 169 -2.13 -16.11 -3.25
C TYR A 169 -0.89 -15.52 -2.59
N GLY A 170 -1.01 -14.27 -2.13
CA GLY A 170 0.01 -13.60 -1.33
C GLY A 170 -0.61 -12.82 -0.19
N ILE A 171 0.22 -12.40 0.77
CA ILE A 171 -0.12 -11.39 1.76
C ILE A 171 0.39 -10.04 1.26
N ALA A 172 -0.53 -9.17 0.88
CA ALA A 172 -0.25 -7.76 0.59
C ALA A 172 -0.27 -6.97 1.90
N CYS A 173 0.80 -6.20 2.14
CA CYS A 173 1.00 -5.39 3.33
C CYS A 173 0.74 -3.93 3.02
N TYR A 174 -0.07 -3.28 3.86
CA TYR A 174 -0.38 -1.87 3.73
C TYR A 174 -0.14 -1.14 5.06
N THR A 175 0.30 0.11 4.95
CA THR A 175 0.33 1.07 6.05
C THR A 175 -0.66 2.20 5.78
N LYS A 176 -1.18 2.79 6.86
CA LYS A 176 -2.09 3.93 6.75
C LYS A 176 -1.34 5.16 6.23
N MET A 177 -1.86 5.76 5.17
CA MET A 177 -1.37 7.02 4.63
C MET A 177 -1.62 8.16 5.61
N SER A 178 -0.75 9.17 5.58
CA SER A 178 -1.09 10.46 6.19
C SER A 178 -2.18 11.18 5.38
N ASP A 179 -2.92 12.10 6.02
CA ASP A 179 -3.92 12.93 5.34
C ASP A 179 -3.31 13.70 4.15
N LYS A 180 -2.06 14.16 4.30
CA LYS A 180 -1.32 14.86 3.26
C LYS A 180 -1.04 13.94 2.06
N GLU A 181 -0.53 12.74 2.32
CA GLU A 181 -0.22 11.75 1.28
C GLU A 181 -1.48 11.33 0.50
N LEU A 182 -2.58 11.09 1.21
CA LEU A 182 -3.87 10.77 0.58
C LEU A 182 -4.37 11.94 -0.29
N ALA A 183 -4.32 13.17 0.22
CA ALA A 183 -4.75 14.35 -0.52
C ALA A 183 -3.91 14.56 -1.81
N GLU A 184 -2.59 14.31 -1.74
CA GLU A 184 -1.71 14.35 -2.90
C GLU A 184 -2.09 13.31 -3.95
N LYS A 185 -2.39 12.06 -3.55
CA LYS A 185 -2.87 11.03 -4.47
C LYS A 185 -4.22 11.40 -5.10
N GLN A 186 -5.18 11.85 -4.31
CA GLN A 186 -6.50 12.23 -4.80
C GLN A 186 -6.44 13.37 -5.83
N LYS A 187 -5.49 14.29 -5.67
CA LYS A 187 -5.24 15.41 -6.59
C LYS A 187 -4.50 14.99 -7.87
N ASN A 188 -3.49 14.13 -7.75
CA ASN A 188 -2.54 13.87 -8.84
C ASN A 188 -2.94 12.68 -9.73
N TYR A 189 -3.87 11.82 -9.28
CA TYR A 189 -4.31 10.65 -10.03
C TYR A 189 -5.59 10.97 -10.81
N GLU A 190 -5.56 10.73 -12.12
CA GLU A 190 -6.67 10.98 -13.05
C GLU A 190 -7.63 9.79 -13.09
N ASP A 191 -8.94 10.03 -13.21
CA ASP A 191 -9.88 8.94 -13.44
C ASP A 191 -9.54 8.19 -14.74
N ILE A 192 -9.77 6.88 -14.78
CA ILE A 192 -9.64 6.12 -16.04
C ILE A 192 -10.70 6.65 -17.03
N PRO A 193 -10.33 6.88 -18.31
CA PRO A 193 -11.26 7.31 -19.35
C PRO A 193 -12.46 6.38 -19.57
#